data_AF-E4RX26-F1
#
_entry.id   AF-E4RX26-F1
#
_cell.length_a   1.000
_cell.length_b   1.000
_cell.length_c   1.000
_cell.angle_alpha   90.00
_cell.angle_beta   90.00
_cell.angle_gamma   90.00
#
_symmetry.space_group_name_H-M   'P 1'
#
loop_
_entity.id
_entity.type
_entity.pdbx_description
1 polymer ?
#
loop_
_entity_poly.entity_id
_entity_poly.type
_entity_poly.pdbx_seq_one_letter_code
_entity_poly.pdbx_strand_id
1 'polypeptide(L)'
;MRKLLILCLLLAGFRSWATADSTVYHFYDKDLKRDIYVKSPSNISFEEPPQKVLLLVLRAFNLEDDEQDKVYRLVKYSPNASESIWTSNKQGQKIQVIAVRKNEEDFTYESSDGSDTFDFTYSEPDQPRVITKNNYHYSRFFSPTDFAIYLGLNSYTGQQDIAPNNLSELQVWPSRYIALSFRANATLSNNKKTHWVLSYGPEFAWHNFMLLNNHVLKYEGGQVAFEQSDKATSKSKFVVPHVNLPVMLNIGFKRDHLRVGIGGYIGYRIGGYTKVEYKDGGGKEKNKGSLGLNDLKYGITAELGRSPGAALFIRYDLSEMFRSTQVVPNGMQAFSFGIRL
;
A
#
# COMPACT_ATOMS: atom_id res chain seq x y z
N MET A 1 -35.62 -2.10 -10.36
CA MET A 1 -35.09 -3.45 -10.05
C MET A 1 -33.73 -3.62 -10.70
N ARG A 2 -32.82 -4.28 -9.98
CA ARG A 2 -31.36 -4.39 -10.18
C ARG A 2 -30.92 -4.65 -11.64
N LYS A 3 -29.88 -3.93 -12.08
CA LYS A 3 -28.97 -4.38 -13.15
C LYS A 3 -27.73 -4.98 -12.50
N LEU A 4 -27.42 -6.21 -12.87
CA LEU A 4 -26.23 -6.99 -12.47
C LEU A 4 -25.61 -7.55 -13.75
N LEU A 5 -24.28 -7.37 -13.90
CA LEU A 5 -23.26 -8.17 -14.61
C LEU A 5 -23.61 -8.74 -16.03
N ILE A 6 -22.71 -8.81 -17.03
CA ILE A 6 -21.40 -9.47 -17.06
C ILE A 6 -20.58 -8.86 -18.22
N LEU A 7 -19.32 -8.53 -17.91
CA LEU A 7 -18.25 -8.18 -18.83
C LEU A 7 -17.34 -9.42 -18.94
N CYS A 8 -17.25 -10.05 -20.11
CA CYS A 8 -16.23 -11.05 -20.42
C CYS A 8 -16.17 -11.30 -21.93
N LEU A 9 -15.27 -10.62 -22.64
CA LEU A 9 -14.76 -11.03 -23.96
C LEU A 9 -13.66 -10.06 -24.39
N LEU A 10 -12.41 -10.39 -24.02
CA LEU A 10 -11.18 -9.95 -24.70
C LEU A 10 -10.04 -10.76 -24.11
N LEU A 11 -9.82 -11.97 -24.65
CA LEU A 11 -8.58 -12.76 -24.63
C LEU A 11 -8.85 -14.13 -25.31
N ALA A 12 -9.25 -14.08 -26.59
CA ALA A 12 -9.28 -15.26 -27.45
C ALA A 12 -8.15 -15.10 -28.48
N GLY A 13 -7.02 -15.74 -28.23
CA GLY A 13 -5.87 -15.66 -29.14
C GLY A 13 -4.53 -16.08 -28.54
N PHE A 14 -4.46 -17.19 -27.80
CA PHE A 14 -3.19 -17.90 -27.64
C PHE A 14 -3.38 -19.35 -28.06
N ARG A 15 -2.71 -19.68 -29.17
CA ARG A 15 -2.61 -21.03 -29.72
C ARG A 15 -1.92 -21.94 -28.69
N SER A 16 -2.51 -23.10 -28.45
CA SER A 16 -1.95 -24.23 -27.72
C SER A 16 -0.59 -24.65 -28.31
N TRP A 17 0.48 -24.57 -27.51
CA TRP A 17 1.76 -25.21 -27.80
C TRP A 17 2.17 -26.05 -26.59
N ALA A 18 2.22 -27.37 -26.80
CA ALA A 18 2.87 -28.44 -26.01
C ALA A 18 2.69 -28.45 -24.47
N THR A 19 1.95 -29.45 -23.99
CA THR A 19 2.15 -30.01 -22.63
C THR A 19 3.54 -30.63 -22.56
N ALA A 20 4.52 -29.89 -22.04
CA ALA A 20 5.78 -30.50 -21.62
C ALA A 20 5.55 -31.16 -20.25
N ASP A 21 5.49 -32.49 -20.23
CA ASP A 21 5.43 -33.26 -18.98
C ASP A 21 6.69 -32.95 -18.14
N SER A 22 6.51 -32.32 -16.98
CA SER A 22 7.59 -31.97 -16.06
C SER A 22 7.75 -33.02 -14.96
N THR A 23 8.96 -33.53 -14.74
CA THR A 23 9.25 -34.45 -13.63
C THR A 23 9.70 -33.67 -12.39
N VAL A 24 9.03 -33.86 -11.26
CA VAL A 24 9.38 -33.25 -9.96
C VAL A 24 9.50 -34.33 -8.89
N TYR A 25 10.66 -34.43 -8.25
CA TYR A 25 10.90 -35.36 -7.14
C TYR A 25 11.27 -34.58 -5.87
N HIS A 26 10.59 -34.87 -4.76
CA HIS A 26 10.82 -34.24 -3.45
C HIS A 26 11.13 -35.29 -2.40
N PHE A 27 12.20 -35.06 -1.64
CA PHE A 27 12.56 -35.90 -0.51
C PHE A 27 13.32 -35.09 0.55
N TYR A 28 13.36 -35.63 1.77
CA TYR A 28 14.17 -35.07 2.85
C TYR A 28 15.48 -35.86 2.95
N ASP A 29 16.60 -35.17 2.82
CA ASP A 29 17.93 -35.74 2.99
C ASP A 29 18.35 -35.62 4.46
N LYS A 30 18.49 -36.76 5.13
CA LYS A 30 18.81 -36.83 6.56
C LYS A 30 20.24 -36.38 6.87
N ASP A 31 21.18 -36.61 5.97
CA ASP A 31 22.60 -36.27 6.16
C ASP A 31 22.81 -34.77 5.99
N LEU A 32 22.09 -34.17 5.03
CA LEU A 32 22.14 -32.74 4.75
C LEU A 32 21.19 -31.92 5.63
N LYS A 33 20.25 -32.57 6.32
CA LYS A 33 19.15 -31.97 7.09
C LYS A 33 18.34 -30.94 6.29
N ARG A 34 18.03 -31.27 5.02
CA ARG A 34 17.36 -30.37 4.07
C ARG A 34 16.23 -31.09 3.32
N ASP A 35 15.18 -30.35 3.03
CA ASP A 35 14.17 -30.70 2.03
C ASP A 35 14.70 -30.40 0.63
N ILE A 36 14.72 -31.39 -0.25
CA ILE A 36 15.32 -31.29 -1.58
C ILE A 36 14.26 -31.52 -2.65
N TYR A 37 14.16 -30.60 -3.59
CA TYR A 37 13.32 -30.70 -4.79
C TYR A 37 14.21 -30.79 -6.02
N VAL A 38 14.07 -31.84 -6.81
CA VAL A 38 14.74 -31.99 -8.11
C VAL A 38 13.68 -31.88 -9.19
N LYS A 39 13.82 -30.90 -10.10
CA LYS A 39 12.85 -30.59 -11.15
C LYS A 39 13.49 -30.68 -12.52
N SER A 40 12.79 -31.30 -13.46
CA SER A 40 13.14 -31.32 -14.88
C SER A 40 11.93 -30.86 -15.71
N PRO A 41 12.12 -29.95 -16.69
CA PRO A 41 11.08 -29.55 -17.63
C PRO A 41 10.81 -30.60 -18.73
N SER A 42 11.60 -31.67 -18.77
CA SER A 42 11.40 -32.84 -19.64
C SER A 42 11.06 -34.09 -18.82
N ASN A 43 10.21 -34.96 -19.39
CA ASN A 43 9.84 -36.24 -18.79
C ASN A 43 11.05 -37.18 -18.76
N ILE A 44 11.54 -37.46 -17.55
CA ILE A 44 12.64 -38.41 -17.32
C ILE A 44 12.03 -39.68 -16.74
N SER A 45 12.29 -40.82 -17.38
CA SER A 45 11.97 -42.14 -16.84
C SER A 45 12.76 -42.34 -15.54
N PHE A 46 12.08 -42.17 -14.42
CA PHE A 46 12.66 -42.18 -13.09
C PHE A 46 12.28 -43.47 -12.36
N GLU A 47 13.27 -44.27 -12.00
CA GLU A 47 13.10 -45.36 -11.03
C GLU A 47 13.44 -44.83 -9.64
N GLU A 48 12.52 -45.01 -8.69
CA GLU A 48 12.71 -44.47 -7.34
C GLU A 48 13.88 -45.16 -6.63
N PRO A 49 14.91 -44.40 -6.20
CA PRO A 49 16.09 -45.00 -5.58
C PRO A 49 15.73 -45.59 -4.21
N PRO A 50 16.39 -46.69 -3.80
CA PRO A 50 16.10 -47.40 -2.55
C PRO A 50 16.41 -46.58 -1.30
N GLN A 51 17.25 -45.55 -1.41
CA GLN A 51 17.59 -44.63 -0.32
C GLN A 51 17.40 -43.18 -0.78
N LYS A 52 16.76 -42.37 0.08
CA LYS A 52 16.41 -40.96 -0.16
C LYS A 52 17.60 -40.04 0.16
N VAL A 53 18.67 -40.18 -0.60
CA VAL A 53 19.91 -39.40 -0.49
C VAL A 53 20.15 -38.63 -1.79
N LEU A 54 20.59 -37.37 -1.71
CA LEU A 54 20.78 -36.48 -2.86
C LEU A 54 21.61 -37.11 -3.97
N LEU A 55 22.74 -37.71 -3.65
CA LEU A 55 23.62 -38.35 -4.65
C LEU A 55 22.91 -39.46 -5.45
N LEU A 56 22.08 -40.27 -4.80
CA LEU A 56 21.36 -41.37 -5.46
C LEU A 56 20.21 -40.87 -6.34
N VAL A 57 19.54 -39.80 -5.89
CA VAL A 57 18.50 -39.14 -6.68
C VAL A 57 19.11 -38.45 -7.90
N LEU A 58 20.24 -37.76 -7.77
CA LEU A 58 20.93 -37.16 -8.92
C LEU A 58 21.40 -38.21 -9.94
N ARG A 59 21.86 -39.38 -9.47
CA ARG A 59 22.19 -40.51 -10.35
C ARG A 59 20.96 -41.03 -11.11
N ALA A 60 19.81 -41.15 -10.46
CA ALA A 60 18.56 -41.54 -11.10
C ALA A 60 18.07 -40.51 -12.15
N PHE A 61 18.52 -39.27 -12.08
CA PHE A 61 18.30 -38.22 -13.07
C PHE A 61 19.37 -38.18 -14.19
N ASN A 62 20.25 -39.18 -14.27
CA ASN A 62 21.32 -39.33 -15.27
C ASN A 62 22.35 -38.18 -15.31
N LEU A 63 22.68 -37.58 -14.16
CA LEU A 63 23.77 -36.60 -14.08
C LEU A 63 25.15 -37.27 -14.23
N GLU A 64 26.13 -36.53 -14.73
CA GLU A 64 27.55 -36.94 -14.73
C GLU A 64 28.12 -36.91 -13.30
N ASP A 65 29.12 -37.75 -13.02
CA ASP A 65 29.62 -37.94 -11.65
C ASP A 65 30.32 -36.70 -11.08
N ASP A 66 30.92 -35.89 -11.94
CA ASP A 66 31.53 -34.60 -11.60
C ASP A 66 30.46 -33.52 -11.27
N GLU A 67 29.39 -33.46 -12.05
CA GLU A 67 28.26 -32.56 -11.78
C GLU A 67 27.48 -33.01 -10.53
N GLN A 68 27.38 -34.33 -10.27
CA GLN A 68 26.82 -34.85 -9.01
C GLN A 68 27.61 -34.36 -7.78
N ASP A 69 28.94 -34.50 -7.79
CA ASP A 69 29.80 -34.09 -6.68
C ASP A 69 29.77 -32.56 -6.49
N LYS A 70 29.77 -31.80 -7.58
CA LYS A 70 29.63 -30.34 -7.55
C LYS A 70 28.31 -29.90 -6.92
N VAL A 71 27.17 -30.46 -7.35
CA VAL A 71 25.86 -30.15 -6.76
C VAL A 71 25.81 -30.56 -5.29
N TYR A 72 26.33 -31.73 -4.94
CA TYR A 72 26.36 -32.20 -3.55
C TYR A 72 27.19 -31.28 -2.65
N ARG A 73 28.38 -30.84 -3.09
CA ARG A 73 29.22 -29.90 -2.34
C ARG A 73 28.57 -28.54 -2.17
N LEU A 74 27.91 -28.03 -3.21
CA LEU A 74 27.17 -26.77 -3.13
C LEU A 74 26.04 -26.87 -2.10
N VAL A 75 25.22 -27.93 -2.14
CA VAL A 75 24.14 -28.11 -1.15
C VAL A 75 24.70 -28.31 0.28
N LYS A 76 25.82 -29.03 0.43
CA LYS A 76 26.41 -29.35 1.73
C LYS A 76 27.06 -28.15 2.42
N TYR A 77 27.86 -27.37 1.69
CA TYR A 77 28.62 -26.25 2.24
C TYR A 77 27.94 -24.89 2.12
N SER A 78 26.75 -24.84 1.50
CA SER A 78 26.00 -23.60 1.36
C SER A 78 25.44 -23.10 2.70
N PRO A 79 25.70 -21.82 3.07
CA PRO A 79 25.16 -21.22 4.28
C PRO A 79 23.67 -20.82 4.17
N ASN A 80 23.07 -20.89 2.96
CA ASN A 80 21.73 -20.36 2.69
C ASN A 80 20.60 -21.31 3.13
N ALA A 81 19.50 -20.73 3.62
CA ALA A 81 18.31 -21.48 4.05
C ALA A 81 17.49 -22.07 2.89
N SER A 82 17.63 -21.53 1.68
CA SER A 82 17.06 -22.08 0.45
C SER A 82 17.95 -21.72 -0.73
N GLU A 83 18.34 -22.70 -1.54
CA GLU A 83 19.19 -22.49 -2.71
C GLU A 83 18.65 -23.23 -3.93
N SER A 84 18.74 -22.61 -5.10
CA SER A 84 18.38 -23.20 -6.39
C SER A 84 19.66 -23.36 -7.23
N ILE A 85 20.03 -24.60 -7.51
CA ILE A 85 21.17 -24.96 -8.34
C ILE A 85 20.65 -25.45 -9.68
N TRP A 86 21.23 -24.95 -10.77
CA TRP A 86 20.92 -25.40 -12.12
C TRP A 86 22.07 -26.27 -12.64
N THR A 87 21.75 -27.42 -13.21
CA THR A 87 22.69 -28.36 -13.82
C THR A 87 22.03 -29.00 -15.04
N SER A 88 22.74 -29.87 -15.74
CA SER A 88 22.24 -30.61 -16.89
C SER A 88 22.64 -32.08 -16.83
N ASN A 89 21.76 -32.97 -17.31
CA ASN A 89 22.11 -34.38 -17.42
C ASN A 89 22.93 -34.69 -18.68
N LYS A 90 23.37 -35.95 -18.82
CA LYS A 90 24.11 -36.47 -19.99
C LYS A 90 23.39 -36.28 -21.33
N GLN A 91 22.09 -36.04 -21.31
CA GLN A 91 21.24 -35.84 -22.49
C GLN A 91 21.00 -34.35 -22.79
N GLY A 92 21.65 -33.44 -22.06
CA GLY A 92 21.54 -31.99 -22.24
C GLY A 92 20.27 -31.36 -21.66
N GLN A 93 19.48 -32.10 -20.88
CA GLN A 93 18.26 -31.60 -20.26
C GLN A 93 18.59 -30.81 -19.00
N LYS A 94 17.94 -29.65 -18.82
CA LYS A 94 18.15 -28.77 -17.66
C LYS A 94 17.47 -29.31 -16.41
N ILE A 95 18.21 -29.41 -15.33
CA ILE A 95 17.72 -29.88 -14.03
C ILE A 95 17.92 -28.79 -12.99
N GLN A 96 16.86 -28.52 -12.23
CA GLN A 96 16.87 -27.57 -11.12
C GLN A 96 16.82 -28.33 -9.79
N VAL A 97 17.80 -28.11 -8.94
CA VAL A 97 17.87 -28.68 -7.58
C VAL A 97 17.63 -27.56 -6.57
N ILE A 98 16.57 -27.66 -5.78
CA ILE A 98 16.23 -26.70 -4.74
C ILE A 98 16.40 -27.36 -3.38
N ALA A 99 17.31 -26.87 -2.54
CA ALA A 99 17.51 -27.39 -1.19
C ALA A 99 17.06 -26.36 -0.16
N VAL A 100 16.14 -26.74 0.74
CA VAL A 100 15.55 -25.89 1.77
C VAL A 100 15.87 -26.46 3.15
N ARG A 101 16.39 -25.64 4.06
CA ARG A 101 16.67 -26.04 5.44
C ARG A 101 15.35 -26.11 6.22
N LYS A 102 15.09 -27.28 6.82
CA LYS A 102 13.96 -27.44 7.75
C LYS A 102 14.35 -26.79 9.08
N ASN A 103 13.84 -25.58 9.33
CA ASN A 103 14.03 -24.92 10.62
C ASN A 103 13.07 -25.53 11.64
N GLU A 104 13.60 -26.37 12.52
CA GLU A 104 13.07 -26.45 13.88
C GLU A 104 13.49 -25.16 14.60
N GLU A 105 12.53 -24.54 15.29
CA GLU A 105 12.67 -23.40 16.22
C GLU A 105 12.58 -21.98 15.64
N ASP A 106 11.44 -21.36 15.99
CA ASP A 106 11.25 -19.93 16.20
C ASP A 106 12.39 -19.38 17.07
N PHE A 107 13.11 -18.39 16.55
CA PHE A 107 13.81 -17.42 17.40
C PHE A 107 13.51 -16.02 16.87
N THR A 108 12.66 -15.33 17.62
CA THR A 108 12.45 -13.88 17.57
C THR A 108 13.75 -13.17 17.90
N TYR A 109 14.18 -12.28 17.02
CA TYR A 109 15.13 -11.21 17.37
C TYR A 109 14.34 -9.90 17.45
N GLU A 110 14.10 -9.43 18.67
CA GLU A 110 14.01 -7.99 18.90
C GLU A 110 15.39 -7.41 18.61
N SER A 111 15.45 -6.42 17.73
CA SER A 111 16.61 -5.54 17.66
C SER A 111 16.11 -4.11 17.69
N SER A 112 16.22 -3.52 18.87
CA SER A 112 16.36 -2.08 19.05
C SER A 112 17.81 -1.75 18.69
N ASP A 113 18.06 -1.17 17.53
CA ASP A 113 18.96 -0.01 17.49
C ASP A 113 18.89 0.71 16.15
N GLY A 114 18.88 2.04 16.24
CA GLY A 114 19.07 2.93 15.11
C GLY A 114 20.53 3.27 14.97
N SER A 115 21.06 3.16 13.75
CA SER A 115 22.28 3.87 13.37
C SER A 115 22.30 4.06 11.85
N ASP A 116 22.12 5.30 11.42
CA ASP A 116 22.57 5.76 10.11
C ASP A 116 24.10 5.85 10.14
N THR A 117 24.79 5.12 9.27
CA THR A 117 26.25 5.25 9.07
C THR A 117 26.51 5.97 7.75
N PHE A 118 27.12 7.16 7.86
CA PHE A 118 27.76 7.88 6.76
C PHE A 118 29.15 7.26 6.53
N ASP A 119 29.42 6.72 5.33
CA ASP A 119 30.74 6.19 4.96
C ASP A 119 31.56 7.23 4.19
N PHE A 120 32.77 7.51 4.69
CA PHE A 120 33.82 8.28 4.01
C PHE A 120 34.86 7.30 3.47
N THR A 121 35.05 7.26 2.15
CA THR A 121 36.03 6.35 1.51
C THR A 121 37.37 7.06 1.30
N TYR A 122 38.41 6.62 2.01
CA TYR A 122 39.80 6.87 1.64
C TYR A 122 40.36 5.64 0.95
N SER A 123 40.95 5.82 -0.24
CA SER A 123 41.48 4.75 -1.07
C SER A 123 43.01 4.75 -1.01
N GLU A 124 43.61 3.72 -0.40
CA GLU A 124 45.02 3.37 -0.61
C GLU A 124 45.14 2.29 -1.71
N PRO A 125 46.15 2.38 -2.60
CA PRO A 125 46.32 1.43 -3.69
C PRO A 125 47.12 0.18 -3.27
N ASP A 126 46.79 -0.94 -3.91
CA ASP A 126 47.48 -2.24 -3.93
C ASP A 126 47.29 -3.20 -2.75
N GLN A 127 46.12 -3.85 -2.73
CA GLN A 127 45.91 -5.23 -2.25
C GLN A 127 44.90 -5.96 -3.18
N PRO A 128 45.00 -7.30 -3.36
CA PRO A 128 44.10 -8.06 -4.22
C PRO A 128 42.64 -7.89 -3.77
N ARG A 129 41.75 -7.65 -4.74
CA ARG A 129 40.31 -7.38 -4.52
C ARG A 129 39.65 -8.55 -3.77
N VAL A 130 39.55 -8.42 -2.45
CA VAL A 130 38.54 -9.14 -1.67
C VAL A 130 37.20 -8.60 -2.17
N ILE A 131 36.39 -9.45 -2.82
CA ILE A 131 35.02 -9.10 -3.19
C ILE A 131 34.26 -8.91 -1.88
N THR A 132 34.16 -7.66 -1.44
CA THR A 132 33.40 -7.28 -0.25
C THR A 132 31.96 -7.73 -0.46
N LYS A 133 31.42 -8.42 0.56
CA LYS A 133 30.05 -8.94 0.61
C LYS A 133 29.07 -7.90 0.05
N ASN A 134 28.42 -8.23 -1.07
CA ASN A 134 27.18 -7.54 -1.44
C ASN A 134 26.15 -7.94 -0.38
N ASN A 135 25.96 -7.06 0.61
CA ASN A 135 24.85 -7.16 1.53
C ASN A 135 23.56 -7.07 0.70
N TYR A 136 22.89 -8.20 0.52
CA TYR A 136 21.54 -8.24 -0.03
C TYR A 136 20.64 -7.46 0.94
N HIS A 137 20.45 -6.17 0.68
CA HIS A 137 19.44 -5.38 1.35
C HIS A 137 18.08 -5.99 1.02
N TYR A 138 17.53 -6.77 1.95
CA TYR A 138 16.10 -7.07 1.93
C TYR A 138 15.38 -5.73 1.88
N SER A 139 14.70 -5.43 0.76
CA SER A 139 13.91 -4.22 0.66
C SER A 139 12.86 -4.25 1.78
N ARG A 140 12.87 -3.24 2.64
CA ARG A 140 11.89 -3.14 3.73
C ARG A 140 10.51 -2.98 3.07
N PHE A 141 9.53 -3.77 3.51
CA PHE A 141 8.16 -3.71 2.96
C PHE A 141 7.55 -2.31 3.14
N PHE A 142 7.90 -1.64 4.24
CA PHE A 142 7.67 -0.22 4.48
C PHE A 142 9.01 0.51 4.58
N SER A 143 9.13 1.63 3.87
CA SER A 143 10.24 2.59 4.02
C SER A 143 10.16 3.28 5.39
N PRO A 144 11.28 3.69 6.03
CA PRO A 144 11.27 4.49 7.27
C PRO A 144 10.51 5.81 7.14
N THR A 145 10.53 6.40 5.95
CA THR A 145 9.80 7.63 5.60
C THR A 145 8.89 7.39 4.41
N ASP A 146 7.73 8.02 4.42
CA ASP A 146 6.67 7.83 3.45
C ASP A 146 6.07 9.18 3.06
N PHE A 147 6.24 9.56 1.79
CA PHE A 147 5.54 10.69 1.19
C PHE A 147 4.38 10.16 0.35
N ALA A 148 3.20 10.73 0.52
CA ALA A 148 2.03 10.30 -0.23
C ALA A 148 1.12 11.46 -0.62
N ILE A 149 0.49 11.33 -1.78
CA ILE A 149 -0.53 12.25 -2.25
C ILE A 149 -1.88 11.55 -2.21
N TYR A 150 -2.83 12.14 -1.49
CA TYR A 150 -4.20 11.66 -1.40
C TYR A 150 -5.05 12.45 -2.39
N LEU A 151 -5.72 11.73 -3.28
CA LEU A 151 -6.66 12.27 -4.24
C LEU A 151 -7.99 11.55 -4.05
N GLY A 152 -9.03 12.28 -3.70
CA GLY A 152 -10.32 11.69 -3.42
C GLY A 152 -11.48 12.64 -3.62
N LEU A 153 -12.65 12.11 -3.30
CA LEU A 153 -13.89 12.85 -3.20
C LEU A 153 -14.20 13.07 -1.72
N ASN A 154 -14.89 14.15 -1.42
CA ASN A 154 -15.42 14.42 -0.08
C ASN A 154 -16.91 14.74 -0.12
N SER A 155 -17.60 14.42 0.96
CA SER A 155 -19.02 14.68 1.17
C SER A 155 -19.28 14.76 2.68
N TYR A 156 -20.53 14.91 3.11
CA TYR A 156 -20.90 14.93 4.52
C TYR A 156 -22.10 14.03 4.84
N THR A 157 -22.27 13.76 6.12
CA THR A 157 -23.41 13.08 6.74
C THR A 157 -24.00 13.96 7.84
N GLY A 158 -25.21 13.65 8.33
CA GLY A 158 -25.73 14.23 9.58
C GLY A 158 -26.70 15.41 9.46
N GLN A 159 -27.34 15.60 8.31
CA GLN A 159 -28.34 16.66 8.16
C GLN A 159 -29.75 16.16 8.50
N GLN A 160 -30.22 16.43 9.72
CA GLN A 160 -31.53 15.94 10.18
C GLN A 160 -32.73 16.83 9.81
N ASP A 161 -32.54 18.10 9.43
CA ASP A 161 -33.68 19.05 9.36
C ASP A 161 -33.86 19.79 8.04
N ILE A 162 -33.56 19.14 6.91
CA ILE A 162 -33.84 19.75 5.61
C ILE A 162 -34.70 18.80 4.77
N ALA A 163 -35.95 19.23 4.58
CA ALA A 163 -36.94 18.59 3.72
C ALA A 163 -36.33 18.19 2.35
N PRO A 164 -36.78 17.07 1.75
CA PRO A 164 -36.13 16.42 0.60
C PRO A 164 -36.00 17.27 -0.68
N ASN A 165 -36.51 18.51 -0.70
CA ASN A 165 -36.61 19.34 -1.89
C ASN A 165 -35.82 20.65 -1.83
N ASN A 166 -35.08 20.96 -0.77
CA ASN A 166 -34.52 22.30 -0.64
C ASN A 166 -33.22 22.36 0.17
N LEU A 167 -32.11 22.67 -0.49
CA LEU A 167 -30.90 23.28 0.10
C LEU A 167 -30.07 22.37 1.04
N SER A 168 -29.32 21.39 0.50
CA SER A 168 -27.99 20.96 1.00
C SER A 168 -27.59 19.63 0.37
N GLU A 169 -27.60 19.56 -0.95
CA GLU A 169 -26.87 18.49 -1.63
C GLU A 169 -25.55 19.12 -2.07
N LEU A 170 -24.44 18.66 -1.50
CA LEU A 170 -23.18 18.85 -2.20
C LEU A 170 -23.23 17.99 -3.46
N GLN A 171 -22.66 18.54 -4.52
CA GLN A 171 -22.36 17.74 -5.68
C GLN A 171 -21.17 16.84 -5.28
N VAL A 172 -21.46 15.57 -4.95
CA VAL A 172 -20.46 14.58 -4.45
C VAL A 172 -19.33 14.40 -5.47
N TRP A 173 -19.63 14.49 -6.76
CA TRP A 173 -18.67 14.27 -7.85
C TRP A 173 -17.59 15.36 -8.01
N PRO A 174 -17.90 16.66 -7.97
CA PRO A 174 -16.87 17.71 -8.05
C PRO A 174 -16.31 18.16 -6.70
N SER A 175 -16.84 17.64 -5.58
CA SER A 175 -16.26 17.88 -4.26
C SER A 175 -15.01 17.00 -4.08
N ARG A 176 -13.84 17.63 -3.91
CA ARG A 176 -12.53 16.97 -4.00
C ARG A 176 -11.76 17.08 -2.70
N TYR A 177 -11.17 15.97 -2.30
CA TYR A 177 -10.19 15.88 -1.23
C TYR A 177 -8.78 15.78 -1.83
N ILE A 178 -7.88 16.66 -1.39
CA ILE A 178 -6.46 16.59 -1.74
C ILE A 178 -5.67 16.66 -0.45
N ALA A 179 -4.72 15.75 -0.23
CA ALA A 179 -3.80 15.88 0.90
C ALA A 179 -2.36 15.47 0.54
N LEU A 180 -1.41 16.13 1.20
CA LEU A 180 0.00 15.83 1.14
C LEU A 180 0.42 15.29 2.50
N SER A 181 0.87 14.04 2.55
CA SER A 181 1.20 13.35 3.79
C SER A 181 2.69 13.06 3.86
N PHE A 182 3.29 13.40 4.99
CA PHE A 182 4.69 13.14 5.30
C PHE A 182 4.71 12.29 6.57
N ARG A 183 4.97 10.99 6.44
CA ARG A 183 4.91 10.04 7.56
C ARG A 183 6.28 9.41 7.82
N ALA A 184 6.59 9.26 9.10
CA ALA A 184 7.62 8.37 9.59
C ALA A 184 6.96 7.03 9.99
N ASN A 185 7.70 5.94 9.82
CA ASN A 185 7.24 4.58 10.01
C ASN A 185 8.09 3.89 11.08
N ALA A 186 7.58 3.80 12.31
CA ALA A 186 8.18 3.01 13.37
C ALA A 186 7.83 1.54 13.20
N THR A 187 8.83 0.69 12.94
CA THR A 187 8.60 -0.76 12.82
C THR A 187 8.39 -1.34 14.22
N LEU A 188 7.22 -1.94 14.45
CA LEU A 188 6.88 -2.61 15.71
C LEU A 188 7.31 -4.07 15.68
N SER A 189 7.03 -4.77 14.57
CA SER A 189 7.37 -6.18 14.41
C SER A 189 7.60 -6.49 12.94
N ASN A 190 8.64 -7.27 12.65
CA ASN A 190 9.02 -7.62 11.29
C ASN A 190 9.28 -9.12 11.18
N ASN A 191 8.24 -9.86 10.79
CA ASN A 191 8.30 -11.30 10.59
C ASN A 191 8.49 -11.66 9.11
N LYS A 192 8.79 -12.93 8.82
CA LYS A 192 8.96 -13.41 7.43
C LYS A 192 7.68 -13.24 6.57
N LYS A 193 6.50 -13.23 7.20
CA LYS A 193 5.19 -13.13 6.51
C LYS A 193 4.55 -11.75 6.63
N THR A 194 4.74 -11.07 7.77
CA THR A 194 4.03 -9.85 8.13
C THR A 194 4.99 -8.77 8.63
N HIS A 195 4.72 -7.51 8.31
CA HIS A 195 5.45 -6.34 8.79
C HIS A 195 4.45 -5.38 9.43
N TRP A 196 4.58 -5.14 10.73
CA TRP A 196 3.76 -4.21 11.51
C TRP A 196 4.52 -2.90 11.70
N VAL A 197 3.84 -1.80 11.38
CA VAL A 197 4.40 -0.46 11.42
C VAL A 197 3.40 0.50 12.03
N LEU A 198 3.87 1.33 12.96
CA LEU A 198 3.14 2.51 13.40
C LEU A 198 3.61 3.70 12.56
N SER A 199 2.72 4.25 11.74
CA SER A 199 2.99 5.41 10.90
C SER A 199 2.42 6.66 11.54
N TYR A 200 3.21 7.72 11.61
CA TYR A 200 2.81 9.00 12.16
C TYR A 200 3.51 10.15 11.44
N GLY A 201 2.90 11.33 11.41
CA GLY A 201 3.54 12.51 10.84
C GLY A 201 2.52 13.52 10.30
N PRO A 202 2.98 14.73 9.93
CA PRO A 202 2.09 15.79 9.49
C PRO A 202 1.49 15.53 8.11
N GLU A 203 0.26 15.97 7.94
CA GLU A 203 -0.46 15.92 6.68
C GLU A 203 -1.17 17.25 6.41
N PHE A 204 -1.01 17.81 5.22
CA PHE A 204 -1.68 19.03 4.80
C PHE A 204 -2.84 18.65 3.88
N ALA A 205 -4.06 18.95 4.30
CA ALA A 205 -5.27 18.51 3.61
C ALA A 205 -6.16 19.69 3.20
N TRP A 206 -6.65 19.67 1.96
CA TRP A 206 -7.61 20.61 1.41
C TRP A 206 -8.91 19.87 1.10
N HIS A 207 -9.95 20.24 1.85
CA HIS A 207 -11.32 19.85 1.54
C HIS A 207 -11.93 20.87 0.60
N ASN A 208 -12.32 20.47 -0.61
CA ASN A 208 -13.00 21.35 -1.57
C ASN A 208 -14.43 20.89 -1.75
N PHE A 209 -15.39 21.62 -1.19
CA PHE A 209 -16.80 21.28 -1.28
C PHE A 209 -17.50 22.17 -2.31
N MET A 210 -18.24 21.55 -3.23
CA MET A 210 -18.96 22.24 -4.31
C MET A 210 -20.48 22.24 -4.05
N LEU A 211 -21.06 23.43 -3.97
CA LEU A 211 -22.48 23.65 -3.69
C LEU A 211 -23.34 23.55 -4.96
N LEU A 212 -24.55 23.00 -4.83
CA LEU A 212 -25.53 22.85 -5.91
C LEU A 212 -26.45 24.09 -6.08
N ASN A 213 -27.09 24.22 -7.24
CA ASN A 213 -28.27 25.08 -7.47
C ASN A 213 -28.15 26.53 -7.00
N ASN A 214 -27.05 27.22 -7.34
CA ASN A 214 -26.82 28.62 -6.95
C ASN A 214 -26.72 28.88 -5.45
N HIS A 215 -26.50 27.85 -4.64
CA HIS A 215 -26.25 28.04 -3.22
C HIS A 215 -24.89 28.66 -2.98
N VAL A 216 -24.87 29.63 -2.08
CA VAL A 216 -23.66 30.28 -1.58
C VAL A 216 -23.63 30.11 -0.08
N LEU A 217 -22.43 29.85 0.44
CA LEU A 217 -22.21 29.88 1.88
C LEU A 217 -21.91 31.32 2.29
N LYS A 218 -22.82 31.93 3.04
CA LYS A 218 -22.62 33.23 3.66
C LYS A 218 -22.37 33.08 5.14
N TYR A 219 -21.57 34.01 5.66
CA TYR A 219 -21.26 34.10 7.08
C TYR A 219 -21.52 35.53 7.53
N GLU A 220 -22.68 35.77 8.10
CA GLU A 220 -23.16 37.08 8.54
C GLU A 220 -23.68 37.00 9.98
N GLY A 221 -23.40 38.01 10.79
CA GLY A 221 -23.86 38.04 12.19
C GLY A 221 -23.34 36.91 13.09
N GLY A 222 -22.25 36.23 12.70
CA GLY A 222 -21.70 35.08 13.44
C GLY A 222 -22.37 33.74 13.14
N GLN A 223 -23.37 33.74 12.25
CA GLN A 223 -24.09 32.56 11.80
C GLN A 223 -23.74 32.25 10.34
N VAL A 224 -23.73 30.96 10.02
CA VAL A 224 -23.60 30.44 8.66
C VAL A 224 -25.00 30.28 8.09
N ALA A 225 -25.17 30.62 6.83
CA ALA A 225 -26.39 30.31 6.10
C ALA A 225 -26.04 29.80 4.70
N PHE A 226 -26.76 28.75 4.27
CA PHE A 226 -26.78 28.34 2.89
C PHE A 226 -27.93 29.05 2.20
N GLU A 227 -27.62 30.11 1.47
CA GLU A 227 -28.62 30.91 0.77
C GLU A 227 -28.55 30.62 -0.72
N GLN A 228 -29.70 30.59 -1.37
CA GLN A 228 -29.77 30.61 -2.82
C GLN A 228 -29.47 32.04 -3.30
N SER A 229 -28.43 32.18 -4.13
CA SER A 229 -28.11 33.46 -4.75
C SER A 229 -29.18 33.83 -5.79
N ASP A 230 -29.66 35.07 -5.74
CA ASP A 230 -30.58 35.65 -6.74
C ASP A 230 -29.97 35.66 -8.15
N LYS A 231 -28.64 35.74 -8.23
CA LYS A 231 -27.88 35.67 -9.48
C LYS A 231 -27.50 34.22 -9.80
N ALA A 232 -27.63 33.84 -11.07
CA ALA A 232 -27.22 32.52 -11.51
C ALA A 232 -25.70 32.33 -11.33
N THR A 233 -25.30 31.30 -10.57
CA THR A 233 -23.89 30.97 -10.35
C THR A 233 -23.45 29.88 -11.31
N SER A 234 -22.25 30.02 -11.86
CA SER A 234 -21.57 28.98 -12.63
C SER A 234 -20.86 28.01 -11.69
N LYS A 235 -20.29 28.54 -10.60
CA LYS A 235 -19.50 27.78 -9.64
C LYS A 235 -19.60 28.39 -8.26
N SER A 236 -19.98 27.58 -7.28
CA SER A 236 -19.97 27.95 -5.87
C SER A 236 -19.27 26.85 -5.08
N LYS A 237 -18.17 27.21 -4.41
CA LYS A 237 -17.38 26.25 -3.62
C LYS A 237 -16.86 26.87 -2.34
N PHE A 238 -16.70 26.05 -1.31
CA PHE A 238 -15.96 26.41 -0.11
C PHE A 238 -14.79 25.44 0.09
N VAL A 239 -13.66 25.98 0.54
CA VAL A 239 -12.42 25.23 0.71
C VAL A 239 -11.90 25.39 2.11
N VAL A 240 -11.56 24.26 2.73
CA VAL A 240 -11.12 24.21 4.12
C VAL A 240 -9.76 23.51 4.23
N PRO A 241 -8.65 24.28 4.25
CA PRO A 241 -7.32 23.75 4.49
C PRO A 241 -7.11 23.38 5.97
N HIS A 242 -6.46 22.25 6.21
CA HIS A 242 -6.13 21.73 7.54
C HIS A 242 -4.71 21.17 7.57
N VAL A 243 -4.13 21.17 8.77
CA VAL A 243 -2.98 20.35 9.13
C VAL A 243 -3.49 19.23 10.02
N ASN A 244 -3.27 17.99 9.61
CA ASN A 244 -3.63 16.80 10.34
C ASN A 244 -2.37 16.10 10.86
N LEU A 245 -2.51 15.41 11.99
CA LEU A 245 -1.51 14.52 12.54
C LEU A 245 -2.13 13.12 12.66
N PRO A 246 -2.10 12.32 11.59
CA PRO A 246 -2.52 10.92 11.63
C PRO A 246 -1.55 10.03 12.41
N VAL A 247 -2.12 9.05 13.10
CA VAL A 247 -1.42 7.90 13.70
C VAL A 247 -2.11 6.64 13.20
N MET A 248 -1.35 5.79 12.51
CA MET A 248 -1.85 4.64 11.75
C MET A 248 -1.11 3.38 12.13
N LEU A 249 -1.84 2.31 12.45
CA LEU A 249 -1.29 0.97 12.50
C LEU A 249 -1.39 0.35 11.11
N ASN A 250 -0.25 0.08 10.50
CA ASN A 250 -0.12 -0.53 9.18
C ASN A 250 0.41 -1.97 9.29
N ILE A 251 -0.22 -2.87 8.54
CA ILE A 251 0.14 -4.28 8.42
C ILE A 251 0.44 -4.56 6.95
N GLY A 252 1.64 -5.05 6.70
CA GLY A 252 2.11 -5.47 5.39
C GLY A 252 2.20 -6.99 5.28
N PHE A 253 1.45 -7.59 4.38
CA PHE A 253 1.52 -9.02 4.04
C PHE A 253 2.51 -9.20 2.89
N LYS A 254 3.71 -9.72 3.21
CA LYS A 254 4.84 -9.83 2.25
C LYS A 254 4.57 -10.77 1.07
N ARG A 255 3.78 -11.83 1.28
CA ARG A 255 3.45 -12.82 0.24
C ARG A 255 2.57 -12.21 -0.84
N ASP A 256 1.49 -11.56 -0.43
CA ASP A 256 0.47 -11.04 -1.34
C ASP A 256 0.73 -9.60 -1.77
N HIS A 257 1.81 -9.00 -1.25
CA HIS A 257 2.15 -7.59 -1.44
C HIS A 257 1.00 -6.68 -1.01
N LEU A 258 0.22 -7.08 -0.01
CA LEU A 258 -0.97 -6.37 0.46
C LEU A 258 -0.62 -5.52 1.68
N ARG A 259 -1.13 -4.29 1.71
CA ARG A 259 -1.03 -3.36 2.83
C ARG A 259 -2.43 -3.03 3.33
N VAL A 260 -2.60 -3.11 4.65
CA VAL A 260 -3.80 -2.66 5.35
C VAL A 260 -3.38 -1.69 6.44
N GLY A 261 -4.04 -0.54 6.54
CA GLY A 261 -3.79 0.45 7.56
C GLY A 261 -5.09 0.88 8.22
N ILE A 262 -5.07 1.06 9.54
CA ILE A 262 -6.19 1.66 10.28
C ILE A 262 -5.63 2.61 11.35
N GLY A 263 -6.31 3.71 11.57
CA GLY A 263 -5.86 4.68 12.55
C GLY A 263 -6.81 5.85 12.74
N GLY A 264 -6.33 6.82 13.50
CA GLY A 264 -7.03 8.06 13.79
C GLY A 264 -6.18 9.26 13.40
N TYR A 265 -6.81 10.42 13.34
CA TYR A 265 -6.10 11.68 13.21
C TYR A 265 -6.78 12.74 14.05
N ILE A 266 -5.95 13.68 14.50
CA ILE A 266 -6.39 15.00 14.94
C ILE A 266 -5.96 16.01 13.89
N GLY A 267 -6.69 17.11 13.77
CA GLY A 267 -6.35 18.16 12.81
C GLY A 267 -6.76 19.53 13.30
N TYR A 268 -6.01 20.52 12.83
CA TYR A 268 -6.27 21.92 13.08
C TYR A 268 -6.49 22.65 11.75
N ARG A 269 -7.53 23.46 11.70
CA ARG A 269 -7.88 24.27 10.54
C ARG A 269 -6.93 25.47 10.44
N ILE A 270 -6.33 25.64 9.27
CA ILE A 270 -5.40 26.76 9.01
C ILE A 270 -6.02 27.87 8.17
N GLY A 271 -7.28 27.71 7.75
CA GLY A 271 -8.02 28.74 7.07
C GLY A 271 -9.36 28.26 6.52
N GLY A 272 -10.01 29.13 5.76
CA GLY A 272 -11.25 28.85 5.07
C GLY A 272 -11.51 29.93 4.03
N TYR A 273 -12.00 29.54 2.85
CA TYR A 273 -12.47 30.51 1.88
C TYR A 273 -13.63 29.98 1.04
N THR A 274 -14.54 30.86 0.70
CA THR A 274 -15.58 30.63 -0.31
C THR A 274 -15.14 31.24 -1.63
N LYS A 275 -15.57 30.64 -2.73
CA LYS A 275 -15.40 31.18 -4.07
C LYS A 275 -16.70 31.00 -4.84
N VAL A 276 -17.25 32.10 -5.31
CA VAL A 276 -18.47 32.16 -6.11
C VAL A 276 -18.13 32.82 -7.45
N GLU A 277 -18.64 32.24 -8.54
CA GLU A 277 -18.48 32.74 -9.90
C GLU A 277 -19.87 32.82 -10.53
N TYR A 278 -20.25 34.02 -10.97
CA TYR A 278 -21.58 34.30 -11.52
C TYR A 278 -21.59 34.12 -13.04
N LYS A 279 -22.72 33.67 -13.62
CA LYS A 279 -22.86 33.42 -15.07
C LYS A 279 -22.96 34.70 -15.88
N ASP A 280 -23.53 35.76 -15.31
CA ASP A 280 -23.91 36.97 -16.05
C ASP A 280 -22.77 38.02 -16.11
N GLY A 281 -21.51 37.59 -16.19
CA GLY A 281 -20.35 38.49 -16.23
C GLY A 281 -20.07 39.21 -14.90
N GLY A 282 -20.78 38.87 -13.82
CA GLY A 282 -20.67 39.49 -12.48
C GLY A 282 -19.35 39.23 -11.72
N GLY A 283 -18.32 38.73 -12.38
CA GLY A 283 -16.99 38.53 -11.80
C GLY A 283 -16.86 37.33 -10.85
N LYS A 284 -15.69 37.23 -10.22
CA LYS A 284 -15.32 36.17 -9.28
C LYS A 284 -15.23 36.77 -7.89
N GLU A 285 -16.04 36.26 -6.97
CA GLU A 285 -16.01 36.66 -5.56
C GLU A 285 -15.27 35.61 -4.74
N LYS A 286 -14.34 36.04 -3.88
CA LYS A 286 -13.58 35.15 -3.00
C LYS A 286 -13.49 35.75 -1.61
N ASN A 287 -14.25 35.19 -0.68
CA ASN A 287 -14.26 35.63 0.71
C ASN A 287 -13.44 34.65 1.56
N LYS A 288 -12.40 35.17 2.21
CA LYS A 288 -11.61 34.41 3.19
C LYS A 288 -12.17 34.69 4.58
N GLY A 289 -12.30 33.67 5.42
CA GLY A 289 -12.80 33.88 6.77
C GLY A 289 -12.95 32.59 7.56
N SER A 290 -13.46 32.74 8.78
CA SER A 290 -13.77 31.61 9.65
C SER A 290 -14.98 30.81 9.17
N LEU A 291 -15.92 31.40 8.41
CA LEU A 291 -17.05 30.67 7.82
C LEU A 291 -17.85 29.81 8.84
N GLY A 292 -17.81 30.15 10.13
CA GLY A 292 -18.41 29.35 11.22
C GLY A 292 -17.88 27.92 11.38
N LEU A 293 -16.76 27.56 10.75
CA LEU A 293 -16.24 26.19 10.81
C LEU A 293 -15.51 25.92 12.13
N ASN A 294 -15.50 24.66 12.52
CA ASN A 294 -14.73 24.20 13.67
C ASN A 294 -13.22 24.22 13.36
N ASP A 295 -12.42 24.64 14.35
CA ASP A 295 -10.97 24.74 14.19
C ASP A 295 -10.28 23.42 14.51
N LEU A 296 -10.79 22.68 15.49
CA LEU A 296 -10.25 21.39 15.89
C LEU A 296 -11.12 20.29 15.32
N LYS A 297 -10.50 19.32 14.65
CA LYS A 297 -11.18 18.14 14.13
C LYS A 297 -10.47 16.86 14.53
N TYR A 298 -11.22 15.78 14.57
CA TYR A 298 -10.67 14.44 14.76
C TYR A 298 -11.51 13.43 14.01
N GLY A 299 -10.88 12.33 13.64
CA GLY A 299 -11.53 11.32 12.83
C GLY A 299 -10.76 10.02 12.76
N ILE A 300 -11.36 9.07 12.05
CA ILE A 300 -10.79 7.76 11.77
C ILE A 300 -10.46 7.63 10.30
N THR A 301 -9.48 6.79 10.01
CA THR A 301 -9.04 6.52 8.65
C THR A 301 -8.63 5.07 8.48
N ALA A 302 -8.89 4.54 7.28
CA ALA A 302 -8.46 3.23 6.87
C ALA A 302 -7.82 3.30 5.47
N GLU A 303 -6.82 2.46 5.24
CA GLU A 303 -6.10 2.33 3.98
C GLU A 303 -6.01 0.86 3.57
N LEU A 304 -6.21 0.57 2.29
CA LEU A 304 -6.10 -0.78 1.73
C LEU A 304 -5.44 -0.69 0.35
N GLY A 305 -4.30 -1.35 0.15
CA GLY A 305 -3.57 -1.24 -1.11
C GLY A 305 -2.54 -2.33 -1.34
N ARG A 306 -1.78 -2.18 -2.42
CA ARG A 306 -0.65 -3.05 -2.73
C ARG A 306 0.68 -2.31 -2.51
N SER A 307 1.69 -3.00 -2.02
CA SER A 307 3.04 -2.46 -1.81
C SER A 307 4.06 -3.11 -2.75
N PRO A 308 4.89 -2.35 -3.47
CA PRO A 308 4.80 -0.91 -3.65
C PRO A 308 3.61 -0.52 -4.55
N GLY A 309 3.03 0.66 -4.31
CA GLY A 309 1.99 1.21 -5.18
C GLY A 309 0.88 1.98 -4.47
N ALA A 310 -0.22 2.14 -5.19
CA ALA A 310 -1.39 2.88 -4.74
C ALA A 310 -2.19 2.10 -3.68
N ALA A 311 -2.84 2.86 -2.80
CA ALA A 311 -3.81 2.35 -1.84
C ALA A 311 -5.13 3.11 -1.96
N LEU A 312 -6.23 2.43 -1.71
CA LEU A 312 -7.51 3.07 -1.43
C LEU A 312 -7.50 3.59 0.00
N PHE A 313 -8.11 4.74 0.23
CA PHE A 313 -8.30 5.28 1.57
C PHE A 313 -9.75 5.67 1.80
N ILE A 314 -10.17 5.57 3.06
CA ILE A 314 -11.45 6.08 3.55
C ILE A 314 -11.17 6.86 4.83
N ARG A 315 -11.89 7.96 5.02
CA ARG A 315 -11.81 8.86 6.18
C ARG A 315 -13.20 9.28 6.62
N TYR A 316 -13.37 9.37 7.92
CA TYR A 316 -14.60 9.84 8.54
C TYR A 316 -14.23 10.81 9.67
N ASP A 317 -14.65 12.07 9.54
CA ASP A 317 -14.52 13.08 10.59
C ASP A 317 -15.61 12.79 11.65
N LEU A 318 -15.18 12.47 12.87
CA LEU A 318 -16.07 12.27 14.01
C LEU A 318 -16.52 13.62 14.60
N SER A 319 -15.69 14.65 14.44
CA SER A 319 -16.01 16.03 14.79
C SER A 319 -16.94 16.66 13.76
N GLU A 320 -17.82 17.54 14.23
CA GLU A 320 -18.63 18.38 13.36
C GLU A 320 -17.78 19.39 12.57
N MET A 321 -18.18 19.62 11.31
CA MET A 321 -17.53 20.56 10.39
C MET A 321 -17.75 22.01 10.82
N PHE A 322 -18.92 22.31 11.38
CA PHE A 322 -19.30 23.63 11.87
C PHE A 322 -19.21 23.69 13.39
N ARG A 323 -19.04 24.90 13.94
CA ARG A 323 -19.04 25.11 15.39
C ARG A 323 -20.44 24.83 15.94
N SER A 324 -20.53 24.32 17.16
CA SER A 324 -21.81 24.09 17.86
C SER A 324 -22.63 25.37 18.10
N THR A 325 -22.03 26.55 17.95
CA THR A 325 -22.74 27.84 18.00
C THR A 325 -23.56 28.12 16.74
N GLN A 326 -23.42 27.32 15.69
CA GLN A 326 -24.17 27.46 14.44
C GLN A 326 -25.54 26.81 14.59
N VAL A 327 -26.60 27.58 14.28
CA VAL A 327 -27.99 27.09 14.39
C VAL A 327 -28.32 26.19 13.20
N VAL A 328 -27.93 26.60 12.00
CA VAL A 328 -28.00 25.80 10.77
C VAL A 328 -26.76 26.14 9.95
N PRO A 329 -25.94 25.19 9.51
CA PRO A 329 -26.03 23.74 9.75
C PRO A 329 -25.47 23.28 11.11
N ASN A 330 -26.06 22.22 11.66
CA ASN A 330 -25.59 21.52 12.87
C ASN A 330 -25.43 20.02 12.58
N GLY A 331 -24.49 19.34 13.25
CA GLY A 331 -24.32 17.88 13.16
C GLY A 331 -23.66 17.37 11.87
N MET A 332 -23.18 18.26 11.01
CA MET A 332 -22.56 17.86 9.74
C MET A 332 -21.16 17.28 9.95
N GLN A 333 -20.97 16.02 9.58
CA GLN A 333 -19.70 15.31 9.66
C GLN A 333 -19.17 15.03 8.26
N ALA A 334 -17.89 15.32 7.99
CA ALA A 334 -17.32 15.10 6.68
C ALA A 334 -16.80 13.67 6.52
N PHE A 335 -16.92 13.11 5.32
CA PHE A 335 -16.25 11.87 4.94
C PHE A 335 -15.53 12.04 3.61
N SER A 336 -14.40 11.35 3.47
CA SER A 336 -13.59 11.38 2.26
C SER A 336 -13.14 9.98 1.87
N PHE A 337 -13.08 9.70 0.57
CA PHE A 337 -12.56 8.44 0.06
C PHE A 337 -11.83 8.67 -1.27
N GLY A 338 -10.88 7.80 -1.58
CA GLY A 338 -10.13 7.94 -2.82
C GLY A 338 -8.90 7.06 -2.88
N ILE A 339 -7.88 7.56 -3.59
CA ILE A 339 -6.61 6.89 -3.84
C ILE A 339 -5.48 7.67 -3.18
N ARG A 340 -4.60 6.94 -2.51
CA ARG A 340 -3.31 7.37 -2.00
C ARG A 340 -2.25 6.86 -2.97
N LEU A 341 -1.47 7.79 -3.53
CA LEU A 341 -0.36 7.53 -4.45
C LEU A 341 0.97 7.64 -3.72
#